data_AF-A0A2E8A229-F1
#
_entry.id   AF-A0A2E8A229-F1
#
_cell.length_a   1.000
_cell.length_b   1.000
_cell.length_c   1.000
_cell.angle_alpha   90.00
_cell.angle_beta   90.00
_cell.angle_gamma   90.00
#
_symmetry.space_group_name_H-M   'P 1'
#
loop_
_entity.id
_entity.type
_entity.pdbx_description
1 polymer ?
#
loop_
_entity_poly.entity_id
_entity_poly.type
_entity_poly.pdbx_seq_one_letter_code
_entity_poly.pdbx_strand_id
1 'polypeptide(L)'
;MPVRTAEPGDHSVNPYRRLSASQMVTWQACPRLWYYNYIPKLRGPLPPQIIRGNAAESCISRVLRDSPSLVPANSGDVLKSPILEDGKPAYDFEELWPAPSLLTLGETEWPDSRKSLEEWALSRADAHFQSCWDSAVADWESISNRIGDSEGANEQECRDMVTNGILMHIDQVESCLKARGGPSIDSWRTGSGRHDWPAPDGFPRVWAEPHPCAQPLGSEVSWCEAWEVSRPWFVDPDAGSFTQTTAHPEGWFQGEYDLVYRWTGRPSVIDIKASIGKGDRSGGYVEQLRLYAWLWWETHNRSEEVESLGIWYLGPGSVKEVPLPTSGELHDYGSQLKDIYTLIHANDPSIEECPAEPSPLRYFDEGGKPSKVPLDPNPLARCVNCDLRGICENGEHELELPLENRIERFGHAWPITQIGSLKTRVNATGTVSGLRGPRLEEDGSIELSFKLLDGYDRAKVRPSRYGAPKIVTRSISDGSRVIVEGAIPSVWRGEMVLELDDKSSISIAGDEVSEPIVEIETRISVIGRIWSVDAFPTGVGTSRWSVTLLDKSGSAGAVAFKQFIPVTAASMRRGDEIAILNGEVGEFNGRPQVKIGPNTRVVPLRSSDDLPDY
;
A
#
# COMPACT_ATOMS: atom_id res chain seq x y z
N MET A 1 5.45 9.48 18.89
CA MET A 1 6.05 10.34 17.86
C MET A 1 5.25 10.18 16.57
N PRO A 2 5.32 11.10 15.59
CA PRO A 2 4.65 10.95 14.30
C PRO A 2 5.20 9.81 13.43
N VAL A 3 6.40 9.32 13.75
CA VAL A 3 7.01 8.12 13.15
C VAL A 3 7.36 7.16 14.27
N ARG A 4 6.99 5.89 14.10
CA ARG A 4 7.39 4.80 15.00
C ARG A 4 7.49 3.50 14.20
N THR A 5 8.68 2.96 14.07
CA THR A 5 8.90 1.64 13.46
C THR A 5 8.74 0.55 14.53
N ALA A 6 8.12 -0.57 14.16
CA ALA A 6 8.13 -1.76 14.99
C ALA A 6 9.55 -2.37 15.00
N GLU A 7 10.04 -2.77 16.18
CA GLU A 7 11.39 -3.35 16.34
C GLU A 7 11.49 -4.67 15.53
N PRO A 8 12.51 -4.84 14.66
CA PRO A 8 12.61 -6.01 13.77
C PRO A 8 12.73 -7.36 14.48
N GLY A 9 13.19 -7.38 15.74
CA GLY A 9 13.54 -8.60 16.47
C GLY A 9 12.45 -9.17 17.38
N ASP A 10 11.34 -8.45 17.60
CA ASP A 10 10.41 -8.75 18.72
C ASP A 10 8.99 -9.14 18.26
N HIS A 11 8.72 -9.14 16.94
CA HIS A 11 7.36 -9.30 16.43
C HIS A 11 7.25 -10.40 15.37
N SER A 12 6.41 -11.40 15.67
CA SER A 12 6.01 -12.50 14.78
C SER A 12 5.14 -12.06 13.59
N VAL A 13 4.92 -10.75 13.40
CA VAL A 13 3.98 -10.21 12.42
C VAL A 13 4.71 -9.81 11.15
N ASN A 14 4.32 -10.43 10.04
CA ASN A 14 4.83 -10.08 8.72
C ASN A 14 4.52 -8.60 8.38
N PRO A 15 5.52 -7.74 8.10
CA PRO A 15 5.30 -6.33 7.76
C PRO A 15 4.36 -6.11 6.57
N TYR A 16 4.27 -7.06 5.64
CA TYR A 16 3.38 -7.01 4.48
C TYR A 16 1.94 -7.44 4.78
N ARG A 17 1.65 -7.92 6.00
CA ARG A 17 0.32 -8.33 6.49
C ARG A 17 -0.17 -7.44 7.64
N ARG A 18 0.33 -6.19 7.72
CA ARG A 18 -0.17 -5.22 8.70
C ARG A 18 -1.54 -4.70 8.28
N LEU A 19 -2.41 -4.53 9.27
CA LEU A 19 -3.69 -3.84 9.08
C LEU A 19 -3.44 -2.33 8.91
N SER A 20 -4.25 -1.67 8.09
CA SER A 20 -4.23 -0.21 7.92
C SER A 20 -5.63 0.38 8.00
N ALA A 21 -5.71 1.71 8.21
CA ALA A 21 -6.97 2.43 8.23
C ALA A 21 -7.76 2.27 6.91
N SER A 22 -7.10 2.30 5.75
CA SER A 22 -7.78 2.11 4.46
C SER A 22 -8.37 0.70 4.31
N GLN A 23 -7.69 -0.33 4.83
CA GLN A 23 -8.23 -1.69 4.85
C GLN A 23 -9.41 -1.81 5.80
N MET A 24 -9.33 -1.17 6.97
CA MET A 24 -10.42 -1.09 7.93
C MET A 24 -11.66 -0.42 7.35
N VAL A 25 -11.49 0.75 6.72
CA VAL A 25 -12.57 1.46 6.03
C VAL A 25 -13.17 0.61 4.92
N THR A 26 -12.34 -0.13 4.16
CA THR A 26 -12.83 -1.03 3.11
C THR A 26 -13.64 -2.20 3.70
N TRP A 27 -13.14 -2.81 4.78
CA TRP A 27 -13.82 -3.91 5.48
C TRP A 27 -15.17 -3.46 6.03
N GLN A 28 -15.22 -2.32 6.72
CA GLN A 28 -16.47 -1.73 7.24
C GLN A 28 -17.43 -1.32 6.11
N ALA A 29 -16.89 -0.87 4.97
CA ALA A 29 -17.72 -0.52 3.83
C ALA A 29 -18.39 -1.75 3.20
N CYS A 30 -17.63 -2.82 2.97
CA CYS A 30 -18.11 -4.10 2.46
C CYS A 30 -17.04 -5.21 2.64
N PRO A 31 -17.28 -6.22 3.51
CA PRO A 31 -16.35 -7.34 3.71
C PRO A 31 -16.05 -8.11 2.42
N ARG A 32 -17.05 -8.33 1.55
CA ARG A 32 -16.86 -9.00 0.25
C ARG A 32 -15.96 -8.20 -0.70
N LEU A 33 -16.06 -6.87 -0.71
CA LEU A 33 -15.16 -6.00 -1.48
C LEU A 33 -13.72 -6.13 -0.97
N TRP A 34 -13.54 -6.15 0.35
CA TRP A 34 -12.23 -6.41 0.95
C TRP A 34 -11.70 -7.78 0.50
N TYR A 35 -12.51 -8.83 0.62
CA TYR A 35 -12.13 -10.19 0.24
C TYR A 35 -11.61 -10.22 -1.19
N TYR A 36 -12.39 -9.76 -2.17
CA TYR A 36 -11.98 -9.77 -3.58
C TYR A 36 -10.71 -8.96 -3.86
N ASN A 37 -10.53 -7.80 -3.22
CA ASN A 37 -9.34 -6.96 -3.41
C ASN A 37 -8.06 -7.55 -2.82
N TYR A 38 -8.17 -8.27 -1.69
CA TYR A 38 -7.00 -8.68 -0.89
C TYR A 38 -6.70 -10.19 -0.96
N ILE A 39 -7.68 -11.06 -1.19
CA ILE A 39 -7.49 -12.52 -1.29
C ILE A 39 -7.20 -12.95 -2.74
N PRO A 40 -8.15 -12.89 -3.71
CA PRO A 40 -7.86 -13.20 -5.11
C PRO A 40 -7.14 -12.06 -5.85
N LYS A 41 -6.91 -10.90 -5.20
CA LYS A 41 -6.23 -9.72 -5.75
C LYS A 41 -6.93 -9.10 -6.97
N LEU A 42 -8.26 -9.11 -6.98
CA LEU A 42 -9.08 -8.50 -8.04
C LEU A 42 -9.17 -6.97 -7.87
N ARG A 43 -8.03 -6.29 -7.91
CA ARG A 43 -7.98 -4.83 -7.73
C ARG A 43 -8.56 -4.09 -8.95
N GLY A 44 -9.31 -3.02 -8.68
CA GLY A 44 -9.73 -2.06 -9.71
C GLY A 44 -8.54 -1.33 -10.35
N PRO A 45 -8.70 -0.79 -11.56
CA PRO A 45 -7.65 -0.02 -12.21
C PRO A 45 -7.50 1.36 -11.54
N LEU A 46 -6.32 1.96 -11.62
CA LEU A 46 -6.08 3.31 -11.12
C LEU A 46 -6.40 4.36 -12.18
N PRO A 47 -7.32 5.30 -11.91
CA PRO A 47 -7.70 6.33 -12.87
C PRO A 47 -6.77 7.56 -12.74
N PRO A 48 -6.74 8.47 -13.73
CA PRO A 48 -5.78 9.58 -13.76
C PRO A 48 -5.98 10.61 -12.65
N GLN A 49 -7.14 10.66 -11.99
CA GLN A 49 -7.40 11.58 -10.89
C GLN A 49 -6.46 11.39 -9.68
N ILE A 50 -5.77 10.24 -9.59
CA ILE A 50 -4.72 10.00 -8.59
C ILE A 50 -3.53 10.95 -8.75
N ILE A 51 -3.22 11.37 -9.99
CA ILE A 51 -2.13 12.31 -10.30
C ILE A 51 -2.29 13.60 -9.49
N ARG A 52 -3.51 14.16 -9.44
CA ARG A 52 -3.80 15.38 -8.67
C ARG A 52 -3.52 15.23 -7.18
N GLY A 53 -3.84 14.06 -6.60
CA GLY A 53 -3.57 13.78 -5.19
C GLY A 53 -2.09 13.83 -4.87
N ASN A 54 -1.31 13.01 -5.58
CA ASN A 54 0.14 12.90 -5.35
C ASN A 54 0.86 14.23 -5.65
N ALA A 55 0.50 14.91 -6.73
CA ALA A 55 1.11 16.19 -7.11
C ALA A 55 0.80 17.29 -6.09
N ALA A 56 -0.45 17.40 -5.62
CA ALA A 56 -0.83 18.41 -4.66
C ALA A 56 -0.15 18.20 -3.30
N GLU A 57 -0.14 16.97 -2.79
CA GLU A 57 0.50 16.62 -1.52
C GLU A 57 2.02 16.87 -1.55
N SER A 58 2.69 16.43 -2.61
CA SER A 58 4.13 16.68 -2.80
C SER A 58 4.43 18.18 -2.90
N CYS A 59 3.64 18.94 -3.66
CA CYS A 59 3.88 20.37 -3.84
C CYS A 59 3.66 21.14 -2.53
N ILE A 60 2.55 20.88 -1.82
CA ILE A 60 2.28 21.49 -0.51
C ILE A 60 3.42 21.16 0.47
N SER A 61 3.85 19.90 0.55
CA SER A 61 4.93 19.48 1.44
C SER A 61 6.26 20.19 1.14
N ARG A 62 6.61 20.38 -0.14
CA ARG A 62 7.82 21.14 -0.53
C ARG A 62 7.72 22.62 -0.18
N VAL A 63 6.55 23.24 -0.32
CA VAL A 63 6.35 24.63 0.12
C VAL A 63 6.45 24.74 1.64
N LEU A 64 5.80 23.83 2.39
CA LEU A 64 5.89 23.79 3.87
C LEU A 64 7.31 23.54 4.37
N ARG A 65 8.16 22.86 3.58
CA ARG A 65 9.58 22.69 3.86
C ARG A 65 10.39 23.97 3.67
N ASP A 66 9.97 24.86 2.77
CA ASP A 66 10.70 26.10 2.54
C ASP A 66 10.61 27.07 3.73
N SER A 67 11.63 27.91 3.87
CA SER A 67 11.70 28.93 4.94
C SER A 67 11.70 30.34 4.32
N PRO A 68 10.80 31.25 4.75
CA PRO A 68 10.76 32.61 4.23
C PRO A 68 12.01 33.44 4.56
N SER A 69 12.83 33.00 5.53
CA SER A 69 14.11 33.66 5.86
C SER A 69 15.33 33.06 5.16
N LEU A 70 15.20 31.91 4.50
CA LEU A 70 16.33 31.21 3.86
C LEU A 70 16.13 31.03 2.35
N VAL A 71 14.89 30.94 1.87
CA VAL A 71 14.55 30.53 0.50
C VAL A 71 13.88 31.68 -0.24
N PRO A 72 14.55 32.30 -1.24
CA PRO A 72 13.93 33.31 -2.07
C PRO A 72 12.70 32.76 -2.81
N ALA A 73 11.69 33.60 -3.01
CA ALA A 73 10.42 33.25 -3.65
C ALA A 73 10.59 32.49 -5.00
N ASN A 74 11.53 32.92 -5.84
CA ASN A 74 11.76 32.36 -7.18
C ASN A 74 12.93 31.36 -7.27
N SER A 75 13.43 30.85 -6.13
CA SER A 75 14.54 29.89 -6.13
C SER A 75 14.10 28.47 -6.52
N GLY A 76 15.05 27.59 -6.85
CA GLY A 76 14.75 26.16 -7.02
C GLY A 76 14.48 25.46 -5.68
N ASP A 77 14.45 24.13 -5.70
CA ASP A 77 14.35 23.31 -4.49
C ASP A 77 15.71 23.18 -3.79
N VAL A 78 16.04 24.17 -2.94
CA VAL A 78 17.34 24.28 -2.26
C VAL A 78 17.39 23.57 -0.90
N LEU A 79 16.23 23.20 -0.34
CA LEU A 79 16.11 22.48 0.94
C LEU A 79 15.85 20.99 0.75
N LYS A 80 16.21 20.43 -0.40
CA LYS A 80 16.08 19.00 -0.70
C LYS A 80 16.76 18.15 0.38
N SER A 81 16.03 17.16 0.91
CA SER A 81 16.52 16.33 1.99
C SER A 81 17.55 15.29 1.50
N PRO A 82 18.60 14.99 2.27
CA PRO A 82 19.52 13.91 1.94
C PRO A 82 18.86 12.54 2.18
N ILE A 83 18.83 11.68 1.16
CA ILE A 83 18.16 10.37 1.20
C ILE A 83 19.19 9.24 1.06
N LEU A 84 19.09 8.23 1.93
CA LEU A 84 19.91 7.03 1.92
C LEU A 84 19.47 6.04 0.83
N GLU A 85 20.29 5.02 0.55
CA GLU A 85 19.96 3.98 -0.44
C GLU A 85 18.67 3.20 -0.11
N ASP A 86 18.31 3.11 1.17
CA ASP A 86 17.06 2.46 1.62
C ASP A 86 15.83 3.38 1.54
N GLY A 87 16.00 4.60 1.02
CA GLY A 87 14.95 5.59 0.84
C GLY A 87 14.65 6.44 2.08
N LYS A 88 15.31 6.23 3.22
CA LYS A 88 15.07 7.05 4.41
C LYS A 88 15.86 8.36 4.38
N PRO A 89 15.36 9.44 5.01
CA PRO A 89 16.16 10.62 5.28
C PRO A 89 17.41 10.27 6.10
N ALA A 90 18.53 10.90 5.76
CA ALA A 90 19.84 10.69 6.39
C ALA A 90 19.93 11.43 7.75
N TYR A 91 19.06 11.09 8.69
CA TYR A 91 18.96 11.77 9.99
C TYR A 91 20.23 11.70 10.83
N ASP A 92 21.06 10.67 10.65
CA ASP A 92 22.29 10.45 11.40
C ASP A 92 23.51 11.18 10.80
N PHE A 93 23.33 11.92 9.70
CA PHE A 93 24.40 12.62 8.97
C PHE A 93 24.12 14.12 8.91
N GLU A 94 24.38 14.81 10.02
CA GLU A 94 24.00 16.21 10.20
C GLU A 94 24.58 17.14 9.12
N GLU A 95 25.80 16.85 8.67
CA GLU A 95 26.55 17.64 7.69
C GLU A 95 25.98 17.59 6.26
N LEU A 96 25.07 16.66 5.97
CA LEU A 96 24.44 16.55 4.64
C LEU A 96 23.21 17.45 4.49
N TRP A 97 22.71 18.01 5.60
CA TRP A 97 21.49 18.81 5.60
C TRP A 97 21.77 20.22 5.07
N PRO A 98 20.94 20.74 4.15
CA PRO A 98 21.27 21.96 3.40
C PRO A 98 21.11 23.24 4.23
N ALA A 99 20.11 23.33 5.11
CA ALA A 99 19.72 24.60 5.73
C ALA A 99 20.84 25.27 6.55
N PRO A 100 21.66 24.55 7.36
CA PRO A 100 22.79 25.15 8.07
C PRO A 100 23.83 25.86 7.19
N SER A 101 23.89 25.51 5.90
CA SER A 101 24.86 26.09 4.96
C SER A 101 24.31 27.27 4.15
N LEU A 102 22.99 27.54 4.23
CA LEU A 102 22.35 28.62 3.50
C LEU A 102 22.61 29.98 4.16
N LEU A 103 22.80 31.00 3.33
CA LEU A 103 22.84 32.38 3.79
C LEU A 103 21.42 32.87 4.06
N THR A 104 21.22 33.46 5.23
CA THR A 104 19.96 34.10 5.60
C THR A 104 19.69 35.30 4.69
N LEU A 105 18.44 35.44 4.24
CA LEU A 105 17.99 36.59 3.48
C LEU A 105 18.01 37.84 4.35
N GLY A 106 18.14 39.02 3.75
CA GLY A 106 18.05 40.27 4.51
C GLY A 106 16.66 40.44 5.12
N GLU A 107 16.57 40.98 6.33
CA GLU A 107 15.28 41.19 7.02
C GLU A 107 14.27 42.01 6.20
N THR A 108 14.75 42.89 5.29
CA THR A 108 13.91 43.66 4.37
C THR A 108 13.21 42.82 3.30
N GLU A 109 13.68 41.59 3.08
CA GLU A 109 13.09 40.61 2.15
C GLU A 109 12.10 39.67 2.86
N TRP A 110 12.07 39.71 4.19
CA TRP A 110 11.21 38.83 4.97
C TRP A 110 9.75 39.30 4.88
N PRO A 111 8.79 38.37 4.75
CA PRO A 111 7.39 38.69 4.92
C PRO A 111 7.09 39.34 6.27
N ASP A 112 6.44 40.49 6.23
CA ASP A 112 6.04 41.31 7.38
C ASP A 112 4.51 41.40 7.55
N SER A 113 3.76 40.79 6.63
CA SER A 113 2.31 40.79 6.61
C SER A 113 1.79 39.47 6.05
N ARG A 114 0.51 39.18 6.32
CA ARG A 114 -0.18 38.02 5.72
C ARG A 114 -0.05 38.02 4.20
N LYS A 115 -0.21 39.20 3.59
CA LYS A 115 -0.17 39.38 2.13
C LYS A 115 1.22 39.09 1.56
N SER A 116 2.28 39.64 2.17
CA SER A 116 3.66 39.37 1.70
C SER A 116 4.06 37.91 1.91
N LEU A 117 3.55 37.24 2.96
CA LEU A 117 3.77 35.82 3.18
C LEU A 117 3.02 34.95 2.16
N GLU A 118 1.78 35.31 1.84
CA GLU A 118 0.98 34.65 0.79
C GLU A 118 1.65 34.78 -0.58
N GLU A 119 2.09 35.97 -0.95
CA GLU A 119 2.83 36.21 -2.20
C GLU A 119 4.10 35.35 -2.28
N TRP A 120 4.86 35.25 -1.18
CA TRP A 120 6.04 34.38 -1.11
C TRP A 120 5.66 32.90 -1.25
N ALA A 121 4.71 32.41 -0.46
CA ALA A 121 4.36 30.99 -0.41
C ALA A 121 3.72 30.50 -1.72
N LEU A 122 2.90 31.31 -2.38
CA LEU A 122 2.33 30.98 -3.69
C LEU A 122 3.41 31.00 -4.79
N SER A 123 4.38 31.90 -4.71
CA SER A 123 5.55 31.88 -5.59
C SER A 123 6.40 30.61 -5.39
N ARG A 124 6.53 30.11 -4.15
CA ARG A 124 7.14 28.80 -3.88
C ARG A 124 6.33 27.66 -4.49
N ALA A 125 5.00 27.70 -4.38
CA ALA A 125 4.13 26.70 -5.00
C ALA A 125 4.35 26.64 -6.51
N ASP A 126 4.43 27.80 -7.18
CA ASP A 126 4.73 27.88 -8.62
C ASP A 126 6.10 27.30 -8.97
N ALA A 127 7.11 27.54 -8.14
CA ALA A 127 8.47 27.01 -8.34
C ALA A 127 8.54 25.48 -8.26
N HIS A 128 7.72 24.86 -7.41
CA HIS A 128 7.72 23.40 -7.19
C HIS A 128 6.72 22.64 -8.07
N PHE A 129 5.61 23.28 -8.45
CA PHE A 129 4.43 22.59 -8.97
C PHE A 129 4.73 21.73 -10.20
N GLN A 130 5.42 22.27 -11.21
CA GLN A 130 5.63 21.53 -12.46
C GLN A 130 6.40 20.23 -12.24
N SER A 131 7.46 20.28 -11.42
CA SER A 131 8.23 19.08 -11.08
C SER A 131 7.40 18.04 -10.32
N CYS A 132 6.50 18.48 -9.44
CA CYS A 132 5.61 17.59 -8.69
C CYS A 132 4.56 16.95 -9.62
N TRP A 133 4.00 17.73 -10.53
CA TRP A 133 3.04 17.27 -11.53
C TRP A 133 3.68 16.23 -12.47
N ASP A 134 4.82 16.57 -13.07
CA ASP A 134 5.51 15.70 -14.01
C ASP A 134 5.92 14.36 -13.36
N SER A 135 6.36 14.41 -12.09
CA SER A 135 6.69 13.21 -11.32
C SER A 135 5.44 12.36 -11.05
N ALA A 136 4.33 12.97 -10.63
CA ALA A 136 3.08 12.26 -10.40
C ALA A 136 2.50 11.63 -11.68
N VAL A 137 2.63 12.32 -12.82
CA VAL A 137 2.28 11.77 -14.15
C VAL A 137 3.16 10.58 -14.47
N ALA A 138 4.49 10.71 -14.38
CA ALA A 138 5.42 9.64 -14.68
C ALA A 138 5.20 8.40 -13.79
N ASP A 139 4.96 8.61 -12.50
CA ASP A 139 4.64 7.55 -11.55
C ASP A 139 3.35 6.84 -11.94
N TRP A 140 2.29 7.58 -12.25
CA TRP A 140 1.02 7.00 -12.68
C TRP A 140 1.14 6.25 -14.01
N GLU A 141 1.86 6.80 -14.99
CA GLU A 141 2.13 6.17 -16.28
C GLU A 141 3.03 4.92 -16.18
N SER A 142 3.78 4.78 -15.10
CA SER A 142 4.53 3.54 -14.81
C SER A 142 3.62 2.40 -14.34
N ILE A 143 2.42 2.70 -13.81
CA ILE A 143 1.52 1.71 -13.24
C ILE A 143 0.84 0.89 -14.34
N SER A 144 1.09 -0.41 -14.36
CA SER A 144 0.54 -1.31 -15.38
C SER A 144 -0.99 -1.49 -15.28
N ASN A 145 -1.57 -1.41 -14.07
CA ASN A 145 -3.01 -1.54 -13.85
C ASN A 145 -3.71 -0.16 -13.78
N ARG A 146 -3.47 0.71 -14.74
CA ARG A 146 -4.12 2.03 -14.86
C ARG A 146 -5.20 2.03 -15.94
N ILE A 147 -6.09 3.01 -15.92
CA ILE A 147 -7.11 3.22 -16.95
C ILE A 147 -7.16 4.70 -17.37
N GLY A 148 -7.34 4.95 -18.66
CA GLY A 148 -7.37 6.30 -19.24
C GLY A 148 -5.98 6.83 -19.59
N ASP A 149 -5.89 8.15 -19.66
CA ASP A 149 -4.69 8.92 -20.04
C ASP A 149 -4.43 10.01 -18.99
N SER A 150 -3.18 10.46 -18.86
CA SER A 150 -2.79 11.56 -17.98
C SER A 150 -3.52 12.87 -18.33
N GLU A 151 -3.94 13.07 -19.57
CA GLU A 151 -4.86 14.16 -19.99
C GLU A 151 -6.19 14.17 -19.23
N GLY A 152 -6.60 13.04 -18.64
CA GLY A 152 -7.79 12.94 -17.80
C GLY A 152 -7.64 13.58 -16.41
N ALA A 153 -6.43 14.02 -16.05
CA ALA A 153 -6.16 14.81 -14.85
C ALA A 153 -6.07 16.31 -15.21
N ASN A 154 -6.81 17.15 -14.48
CA ASN A 154 -6.80 18.59 -14.72
C ASN A 154 -5.68 19.27 -13.88
N GLU A 155 -4.65 19.76 -14.58
CA GLU A 155 -3.51 20.44 -13.97
C GLU A 155 -3.92 21.74 -13.24
N GLN A 156 -4.78 22.56 -13.86
CA GLN A 156 -5.24 23.81 -13.26
C GLN A 156 -6.03 23.56 -11.98
N GLU A 157 -6.91 22.56 -11.96
CA GLU A 157 -7.64 22.15 -10.76
C GLU A 157 -6.67 21.75 -9.63
N CYS A 158 -5.57 21.08 -9.98
CA CYS A 158 -4.53 20.74 -9.01
C CYS A 158 -3.78 21.98 -8.49
N ARG A 159 -3.50 22.98 -9.33
CA ARG A 159 -2.89 24.26 -8.91
C ARG A 159 -3.80 25.02 -7.95
N ASP A 160 -5.10 25.05 -8.23
CA ASP A 160 -6.10 25.66 -7.36
C ASP A 160 -6.16 24.93 -6.01
N MET A 161 -6.09 23.60 -6.01
CA MET A 161 -6.01 22.78 -4.79
C MET A 161 -4.75 23.04 -3.97
N VAL A 162 -3.58 23.15 -4.61
CA VAL A 162 -2.32 23.51 -3.94
C VAL A 162 -2.45 24.89 -3.30
N THR A 163 -2.94 25.88 -4.06
CA THR A 163 -3.18 27.25 -3.57
C THR A 163 -4.05 27.23 -2.31
N ASN A 164 -5.17 26.51 -2.34
CA ASN A 164 -6.06 26.35 -1.20
C ASN A 164 -5.35 25.72 0.01
N GLY A 165 -4.52 24.68 -0.20
CA GLY A 165 -3.75 24.06 0.87
C GLY A 165 -2.74 25.00 1.52
N ILE A 166 -2.04 25.82 0.73
CA ILE A 166 -1.12 26.85 1.24
C ILE A 166 -1.86 27.92 2.04
N LEU A 167 -3.01 28.39 1.54
CA LEU A 167 -3.83 29.37 2.26
C LEU A 167 -4.35 28.84 3.60
N MET A 168 -4.74 27.57 3.67
CA MET A 168 -5.10 26.91 4.94
C MET A 168 -3.93 26.85 5.93
N HIS A 169 -2.70 26.66 5.45
CA HIS A 169 -1.53 26.74 6.32
C HIS A 169 -1.27 28.18 6.77
N ILE A 170 -1.42 29.18 5.91
CA ILE A 170 -1.29 30.60 6.29
C ILE A 170 -2.31 30.98 7.37
N ASP A 171 -3.50 30.37 7.40
CA ASP A 171 -4.45 30.52 8.52
C ASP A 171 -3.90 29.95 9.84
N GLN A 172 -3.13 28.86 9.81
CA GLN A 172 -2.41 28.34 10.97
C GLN A 172 -1.29 29.30 11.41
N VAL A 173 -0.54 29.86 10.46
CA VAL A 173 0.51 30.86 10.73
C VAL A 173 -0.08 32.09 11.42
N GLU A 174 -1.18 32.63 10.90
CA GLU A 174 -1.83 33.79 11.48
C GLU A 174 -2.42 33.48 12.88
N SER A 175 -2.94 32.27 13.07
CA SER A 175 -3.44 31.82 14.38
C SER A 175 -2.29 31.70 15.40
N CYS A 176 -1.14 31.15 14.98
CA CYS A 176 0.08 31.08 15.77
C CYS A 176 0.59 32.47 16.16
N LEU A 177 0.63 33.41 15.20
CA LEU A 177 0.99 34.81 15.43
C LEU A 177 0.09 35.47 16.47
N LYS A 178 -1.24 35.33 16.32
CA LYS A 178 -2.24 35.86 17.28
C LYS A 178 -2.10 35.23 18.68
N ALA A 179 -1.66 33.98 18.75
CA ALA A 179 -1.34 33.26 19.98
C ALA A 179 0.09 33.51 20.49
N ARG A 180 0.81 34.48 19.91
CA ARG A 180 2.19 34.85 20.27
C ARG A 180 3.18 33.70 20.18
N GLY A 181 3.05 32.84 19.16
CA GLY A 181 3.97 31.73 18.91
C GLY A 181 3.70 30.48 19.75
N GLY A 182 2.65 30.48 20.57
CA GLY A 182 2.32 29.33 21.42
C GLY A 182 3.29 29.14 22.60
N PRO A 183 3.11 28.06 23.39
CA PRO A 183 3.83 27.87 24.65
C PRO A 183 5.32 27.53 24.49
N SER A 184 5.77 27.11 23.30
CA SER A 184 7.14 26.69 23.05
C SER A 184 8.04 27.76 22.42
N ILE A 185 7.52 28.96 22.12
CA ILE A 185 8.24 30.01 21.36
C ILE A 185 9.63 30.33 21.94
N ASP A 186 9.75 30.51 23.26
CA ASP A 186 11.02 30.86 23.89
C ASP A 186 12.05 29.72 23.82
N SER A 187 11.60 28.47 23.94
CA SER A 187 12.47 27.29 23.75
C SER A 187 12.91 27.15 22.29
N TRP A 188 12.02 27.46 21.34
CA TRP A 188 12.35 27.46 19.92
C TRP A 188 13.36 28.55 19.56
N ARG A 189 13.18 29.78 20.08
CA ARG A 189 14.10 30.92 19.90
C ARG A 189 15.52 30.64 20.41
N THR A 190 15.67 29.73 21.37
CA THR A 190 16.97 29.35 21.94
C THR A 190 17.57 28.10 21.31
N GLY A 191 16.91 27.50 20.31
CA GLY A 191 17.34 26.23 19.69
C GLY A 191 17.07 24.99 20.55
N SER A 192 16.55 25.15 21.77
CA SER A 192 16.31 24.05 22.73
C SER A 192 14.97 23.33 22.54
N GLY A 193 14.04 23.92 21.77
CA GLY A 193 12.68 23.43 21.56
C GLY A 193 12.49 22.46 20.38
N ARG A 194 13.57 21.95 19.76
CA ARG A 194 13.47 21.04 18.62
C ARG A 194 12.96 19.67 19.08
N HIS A 195 11.91 19.18 18.43
CA HIS A 195 11.34 17.87 18.74
C HIS A 195 12.19 16.72 18.18
N ASP A 196 12.13 15.54 18.82
CA ASP A 196 12.81 14.33 18.34
C ASP A 196 12.44 13.93 16.91
N TRP A 197 11.24 14.29 16.45
CA TRP A 197 10.85 14.23 15.04
C TRP A 197 10.44 15.65 14.63
N PRO A 198 11.40 16.46 14.17
CA PRO A 198 11.13 17.81 13.71
C PRO A 198 10.43 17.77 12.35
N ALA A 199 9.75 18.86 11.99
CA ALA A 199 9.24 19.02 10.63
C ALA A 199 10.39 18.94 9.62
N PRO A 200 10.16 18.42 8.39
CA PRO A 200 11.11 18.61 7.31
C PRO A 200 11.33 20.11 7.06
N ASP A 201 12.49 20.61 7.45
CA ASP A 201 12.86 22.03 7.39
C ASP A 201 14.25 22.28 6.80
N GLY A 202 14.88 21.22 6.29
CA GLY A 202 16.23 21.24 5.76
C GLY A 202 17.32 21.32 6.84
N PHE A 203 16.96 21.38 8.13
CA PHE A 203 17.90 21.23 9.25
C PHE A 203 18.01 19.76 9.67
N PRO A 204 19.16 19.35 10.22
CA PRO A 204 19.33 17.99 10.73
C PRO A 204 18.37 17.69 11.87
N ARG A 205 18.16 16.39 12.15
CA ARG A 205 17.27 15.94 13.21
C ARG A 205 17.69 16.52 14.57
N VAL A 206 18.97 16.42 14.88
CA VAL A 206 19.59 17.06 16.04
C VAL A 206 20.16 18.39 15.60
N TRP A 207 19.62 19.47 16.12
CA TRP A 207 20.07 20.83 15.86
C TRP A 207 19.77 21.69 17.08
N ALA A 208 20.81 22.27 17.69
CA ALA A 208 20.70 22.99 18.96
C ALA A 208 20.94 24.50 18.84
N GLU A 209 21.13 25.01 17.61
CA GLU A 209 21.29 26.43 17.35
C GLU A 209 19.93 27.08 17.03
N PRO A 210 19.72 28.35 17.40
CA PRO A 210 18.53 29.11 17.00
C PRO A 210 18.32 29.13 15.49
N HIS A 211 17.07 29.12 15.06
CA HIS A 211 16.74 29.37 13.67
C HIS A 211 17.15 30.81 13.27
N PRO A 212 17.64 31.08 12.05
CA PRO A 212 18.10 32.41 11.68
C PRO A 212 17.07 33.54 11.75
N CYS A 213 15.77 33.22 11.70
CA CYS A 213 14.69 34.21 11.89
C CYS A 213 14.22 34.37 13.34
N ALA A 214 14.82 33.65 14.29
CA ALA A 214 14.47 33.75 15.71
C ALA A 214 14.73 35.16 16.24
N GLN A 215 13.68 35.78 16.78
CA GLN A 215 13.78 37.08 17.42
C GLN A 215 14.31 36.96 18.85
N PRO A 216 14.84 38.05 19.44
CA PRO A 216 15.21 38.06 20.85
C PRO A 216 14.06 37.62 21.76
N LEU A 217 14.38 37.01 22.90
CA LEU A 217 13.40 36.62 23.90
C LEU A 217 12.54 37.80 24.35
N GLY A 218 11.23 37.58 24.46
CA GLY A 218 10.25 38.61 24.82
C GLY A 218 9.85 39.57 23.68
N SER A 219 10.47 39.49 22.51
CA SER A 219 10.04 40.26 21.32
C SER A 219 8.70 39.76 20.79
N GLU A 220 7.97 40.65 20.10
CA GLU A 220 6.80 40.26 19.32
C GLU A 220 7.17 39.19 18.29
N VAL A 221 6.24 38.25 18.04
CA VAL A 221 6.45 37.19 17.07
C VAL A 221 6.34 37.78 15.67
N SER A 222 7.32 37.51 14.82
CA SER A 222 7.27 37.91 13.40
C SER A 222 6.48 36.91 12.55
N TRP A 223 6.11 37.29 11.32
CA TRP A 223 5.48 36.35 10.38
C TRP A 223 6.40 35.18 10.01
N CYS A 224 7.71 35.42 9.87
CA CYS A 224 8.70 34.36 9.67
C CYS A 224 8.76 33.39 10.86
N GLU A 225 8.80 33.90 12.10
CA GLU A 225 8.76 33.04 13.28
C GLU A 225 7.46 32.24 13.35
N ALA A 226 6.31 32.87 13.07
CA ALA A 226 5.03 32.19 13.07
C ALA A 226 4.96 31.07 12.02
N TRP A 227 5.54 31.28 10.83
CA TRP A 227 5.68 30.22 9.80
C TRP A 227 6.48 29.03 10.34
N GLU A 228 7.69 29.30 10.85
CA GLU A 228 8.57 28.23 11.34
C GLU A 228 8.01 27.48 12.53
N VAL A 229 7.40 28.18 13.49
CA VAL A 229 6.86 27.58 14.71
C VAL A 229 5.56 26.82 14.43
N SER A 230 4.71 27.33 13.52
CA SER A 230 3.46 26.64 13.16
C SER A 230 3.64 25.53 12.15
N ARG A 231 4.81 25.40 11.50
CA ARG A 231 5.12 24.35 10.55
C ARG A 231 4.78 22.96 11.13
N PRO A 232 3.89 22.18 10.47
CA PRO A 232 3.58 20.84 10.94
C PRO A 232 4.74 19.88 10.66
N TRP A 233 4.78 18.76 11.37
CA TRP A 233 5.48 17.59 10.85
C TRP A 233 4.67 17.01 9.68
N PHE A 234 5.36 16.50 8.65
CA PHE A 234 4.77 15.82 7.49
C PHE A 234 5.77 14.80 6.94
N VAL A 235 5.30 13.88 6.09
CA VAL A 235 6.18 12.94 5.37
C VAL A 235 7.11 13.73 4.45
N ASP A 236 8.42 13.49 4.57
CA ASP A 236 9.41 14.18 3.78
C ASP A 236 9.19 13.87 2.28
N PRO A 237 9.00 14.89 1.42
CA PRO A 237 8.62 14.69 0.03
C PRO A 237 9.72 14.04 -0.83
N ASP A 238 10.94 13.88 -0.30
CA ASP A 238 12.02 13.14 -0.96
C ASP A 238 12.20 11.70 -0.40
N ALA A 239 11.54 11.36 0.71
CA ALA A 239 11.63 10.04 1.30
C ALA A 239 10.95 8.96 0.45
N GLY A 240 11.50 7.74 0.47
CA GLY A 240 10.91 6.58 -0.16
C GLY A 240 9.57 6.22 0.46
N SER A 241 8.66 5.65 -0.34
CA SER A 241 7.33 5.27 0.13
C SER A 241 7.36 4.37 1.37
N PHE A 242 6.46 4.63 2.32
CA PHE A 242 6.29 3.88 3.58
C PHE A 242 7.49 3.90 4.54
N THR A 243 8.50 4.75 4.32
CA THR A 243 9.67 4.85 5.20
C THR A 243 9.42 5.65 6.49
N GLN A 244 8.40 6.50 6.51
CA GLN A 244 8.03 7.35 7.65
C GLN A 244 6.62 7.04 8.20
N THR A 245 6.35 5.75 8.37
CA THR A 245 5.08 5.27 8.93
C THR A 245 5.14 5.13 10.45
N THR A 246 3.96 5.13 11.06
CA THR A 246 3.77 4.75 12.46
C THR A 246 3.14 3.37 12.54
N ALA A 247 3.79 2.46 13.26
CA ALA A 247 3.30 1.12 13.54
C ALA A 247 2.91 0.99 15.02
N HIS A 248 1.86 0.21 15.26
CA HIS A 248 1.51 -0.27 16.61
C HIS A 248 2.74 -0.96 17.24
N PRO A 249 2.94 -0.88 18.58
CA PRO A 249 4.09 -1.50 19.24
C PRO A 249 4.31 -2.96 18.86
N GLU A 250 3.27 -3.79 18.88
CA GLU A 250 3.32 -5.20 18.43
C GLU A 250 3.42 -5.42 16.90
N GLY A 251 3.48 -4.35 16.11
CA GLY A 251 3.72 -4.41 14.67
C GLY A 251 2.57 -4.90 13.79
N TRP A 252 1.33 -5.04 14.29
CA TRP A 252 0.17 -5.56 13.53
C TRP A 252 -0.72 -4.51 12.85
N PHE A 253 -0.57 -3.24 13.20
CA PHE A 253 -1.25 -2.11 12.56
C PHE A 253 -0.25 -1.05 12.13
N GLN A 254 -0.53 -0.35 11.04
CA GLN A 254 0.24 0.81 10.59
C GLN A 254 -0.62 1.93 10.01
N GLY A 255 -0.13 3.16 10.14
CA GLY A 255 -0.70 4.36 9.53
C GLY A 255 0.39 5.36 9.16
N GLU A 256 0.01 6.35 8.35
CA GLU A 256 0.86 7.47 7.92
C GLU A 256 0.04 8.74 8.11
N TYR A 257 0.62 9.75 8.75
CA TYR A 257 -0.03 11.04 8.98
C TYR A 257 0.38 12.02 7.89
N ASP A 258 -0.57 12.78 7.34
CA ASP A 258 -0.24 13.79 6.34
C ASP A 258 0.43 15.00 7.02
N LEU A 259 -0.25 15.63 8.00
CA LEU A 259 0.29 16.74 8.79
C LEU A 259 0.04 16.56 10.29
N VAL A 260 1.03 16.89 11.13
CA VAL A 260 0.92 16.94 12.59
C VAL A 260 1.39 18.29 13.12
N TYR A 261 0.44 19.15 13.48
CA TYR A 261 0.70 20.46 14.10
C TYR A 261 0.94 20.30 15.61
N ARG A 262 1.87 21.08 16.17
CA ARG A 262 2.19 21.05 17.61
C ARG A 262 2.39 22.43 18.24
N TRP A 263 2.21 23.51 17.48
CA TRP A 263 2.52 24.88 17.92
C TRP A 263 1.64 25.37 19.08
N THR A 264 0.46 24.76 19.29
CA THR A 264 -0.40 25.03 20.46
C THR A 264 0.11 24.37 21.75
N GLY A 265 1.15 23.54 21.66
CA GLY A 265 1.67 22.71 22.75
C GLY A 265 1.05 21.30 22.83
N ARG A 266 0.05 21.00 22.00
CA ARG A 266 -0.56 19.67 21.88
C ARG A 266 -0.68 19.25 20.41
N PRO A 267 -0.61 17.94 20.10
CA PRO A 267 -0.62 17.48 18.71
C PRO A 267 -2.02 17.61 18.10
N SER A 268 -2.12 18.17 16.90
CA SER A 268 -3.32 18.17 16.06
C SER A 268 -3.01 17.45 14.76
N VAL A 269 -3.85 16.50 14.36
CA VAL A 269 -3.63 15.68 13.16
C VAL A 269 -4.55 16.15 12.04
N ILE A 270 -3.94 16.50 10.91
CA ILE A 270 -4.65 16.96 9.73
C ILE A 270 -4.36 16.02 8.57
N ASP A 271 -5.42 15.67 7.84
CA ASP A 271 -5.38 14.82 6.66
C ASP A 271 -5.77 15.66 5.44
N ILE A 272 -4.93 15.64 4.41
CA ILE A 272 -5.10 16.41 3.19
C ILE A 272 -5.82 15.54 2.17
N LYS A 273 -6.84 16.11 1.53
CA LYS A 273 -7.58 15.42 0.47
C LYS A 273 -7.73 16.33 -0.74
N ALA A 274 -7.02 15.99 -1.82
CA ALA A 274 -7.16 16.58 -3.15
C ALA A 274 -8.51 16.20 -3.80
N SER A 275 -9.60 16.67 -3.19
CA SER A 275 -10.96 16.37 -3.61
C SER A 275 -11.93 17.43 -3.11
N ILE A 276 -13.14 17.44 -3.68
CA ILE A 276 -14.23 18.31 -3.22
C ILE A 276 -15.02 17.77 -2.04
N GLY A 277 -14.75 16.53 -1.62
CA GLY A 277 -15.42 15.89 -0.50
C GLY A 277 -16.86 15.41 -0.72
N LYS A 278 -17.35 15.36 -1.96
CA LYS A 278 -18.74 14.92 -2.26
C LYS A 278 -18.95 13.40 -2.37
N GLY A 279 -17.86 12.62 -2.38
CA GLY A 279 -17.93 11.17 -2.55
C GLY A 279 -18.18 10.44 -1.23
N ASP A 280 -18.69 9.21 -1.32
CA ASP A 280 -18.88 8.32 -0.17
C ASP A 280 -17.59 8.10 0.65
N ARG A 281 -16.42 8.17 0.00
CA ARG A 281 -15.10 8.11 0.65
C ARG A 281 -14.92 9.14 1.76
N SER A 282 -15.64 10.27 1.72
CA SER A 282 -15.59 11.29 2.76
C SER A 282 -15.98 10.77 4.14
N GLY A 283 -16.86 9.77 4.23
CA GLY A 283 -17.14 9.13 5.51
C GLY A 283 -15.95 8.30 5.99
N GLY A 284 -15.30 7.57 5.06
CA GLY A 284 -14.08 6.80 5.31
C GLY A 284 -12.94 7.62 5.91
N TYR A 285 -12.78 8.87 5.46
CA TYR A 285 -11.76 9.77 6.00
C TYR A 285 -12.03 10.14 7.47
N VAL A 286 -13.30 10.29 7.88
CA VAL A 286 -13.66 10.54 9.29
C VAL A 286 -13.26 9.34 10.15
N GLU A 287 -13.58 8.13 9.70
CA GLU A 287 -13.20 6.89 10.39
C GLU A 287 -11.66 6.75 10.47
N GLN A 288 -10.96 7.00 9.36
CA GLN A 288 -9.49 6.97 9.30
C GLN A 288 -8.84 7.91 10.32
N LEU A 289 -9.28 9.17 10.42
CA LEU A 289 -8.66 10.14 11.33
C LEU A 289 -8.87 9.78 12.80
N ARG A 290 -10.02 9.20 13.13
CA ARG A 290 -10.29 8.69 14.48
C ARG A 290 -9.38 7.50 14.82
N LEU A 291 -9.10 6.63 13.85
CA LEU A 291 -8.11 5.56 14.01
C LEU A 291 -6.68 6.12 14.16
N TYR A 292 -6.36 7.23 13.51
CA TYR A 292 -5.07 7.91 13.67
C TYR A 292 -4.91 8.56 15.04
N ALA A 293 -5.97 9.12 15.63
CA ALA A 293 -5.95 9.54 17.04
C ALA A 293 -5.67 8.37 17.99
N TRP A 294 -6.29 7.22 17.74
CA TRP A 294 -6.01 6.00 18.50
C TRP A 294 -4.57 5.53 18.32
N LEU A 295 -4.07 5.47 17.09
CA LEU A 295 -2.70 5.06 16.81
C LEU A 295 -1.70 5.99 17.49
N TRP A 296 -1.96 7.30 17.49
CA TRP A 296 -1.17 8.27 18.25
C TRP A 296 -1.16 7.91 19.73
N TRP A 297 -2.33 7.82 20.35
CA TRP A 297 -2.45 7.49 21.78
C TRP A 297 -1.73 6.19 22.14
N GLU A 298 -1.97 5.10 21.39
CA GLU A 298 -1.37 3.79 21.63
C GLU A 298 0.16 3.82 21.49
N THR A 299 0.67 4.54 20.49
CA THR A 299 2.11 4.67 20.22
C THR A 299 2.83 5.64 21.15
N HIS A 300 2.10 6.38 21.98
CA HIS A 300 2.64 7.21 23.05
C HIS A 300 2.37 6.60 24.43
N ASN A 301 2.30 5.26 24.52
CA ASN A 301 2.06 4.54 25.77
C ASN A 301 0.79 5.03 26.49
N ARG A 302 -0.21 5.46 25.70
CA ARG A 302 -1.50 5.96 26.20
C ARG A 302 -1.41 7.21 27.08
N SER A 303 -0.30 7.95 27.01
CA SER A 303 -0.06 9.14 27.85
C SER A 303 -0.31 10.48 27.15
N GLU A 304 -0.48 10.49 25.83
CA GLU A 304 -0.71 11.71 25.05
C GLU A 304 -1.91 11.51 24.11
N GLU A 305 -2.82 12.49 24.12
CA GLU A 305 -3.99 12.54 23.25
C GLU A 305 -3.86 13.73 22.29
N VAL A 306 -4.43 13.58 21.09
CA VAL A 306 -4.49 14.67 20.11
C VAL A 306 -5.54 15.71 20.51
N GLU A 307 -5.23 16.98 20.28
CA GLU A 307 -6.07 18.13 20.59
C GLU A 307 -7.21 18.32 19.58
N SER A 308 -6.93 18.08 18.30
CA SER A 308 -7.93 18.18 17.23
C SER A 308 -7.61 17.26 16.06
N LEU A 309 -8.64 16.99 15.26
CA LEU A 309 -8.59 16.21 14.04
C LEU A 309 -9.27 17.00 12.93
N GLY A 310 -8.62 17.17 11.78
CA GLY A 310 -9.17 17.94 10.67
C GLY A 310 -8.90 17.33 9.31
N ILE A 311 -9.88 17.41 8.40
CA ILE A 311 -9.70 17.06 6.99
C ILE A 311 -9.65 18.34 6.18
N TRP A 312 -8.57 18.53 5.44
CA TRP A 312 -8.40 19.65 4.51
C TRP A 312 -8.88 19.22 3.12
N TYR A 313 -10.08 19.66 2.75
CA TYR A 313 -10.59 19.46 1.40
C TYR A 313 -10.07 20.56 0.49
N LEU A 314 -9.04 20.22 -0.28
CA LEU A 314 -8.32 21.19 -1.11
C LEU A 314 -9.18 21.74 -2.26
N GLY A 315 -10.14 20.96 -2.78
CA GLY A 315 -11.01 21.42 -3.87
C GLY A 315 -11.79 22.69 -3.51
N PRO A 316 -12.60 22.68 -2.44
CA PRO A 316 -13.37 23.84 -2.00
C PRO A 316 -12.60 24.82 -1.11
N GLY A 317 -11.36 24.51 -0.72
CA GLY A 317 -10.64 25.34 0.26
C GLY A 317 -11.30 25.33 1.64
N SER A 318 -11.79 24.17 2.10
CA SER A 318 -12.50 24.06 3.39
C SER A 318 -11.89 23.05 4.35
N VAL A 319 -11.89 23.38 5.64
CA VAL A 319 -11.54 22.48 6.74
C VAL A 319 -12.80 21.82 7.30
N LYS A 320 -12.76 20.49 7.45
CA LYS A 320 -13.78 19.70 8.16
C LYS A 320 -13.20 19.22 9.48
N GLU A 321 -13.74 19.73 10.58
CA GLU A 321 -13.46 19.21 11.92
C GLU A 321 -14.01 17.78 12.07
N VAL A 322 -13.18 16.91 12.65
CA VAL A 322 -13.52 15.52 12.95
C VAL A 322 -13.66 15.36 14.47
N PRO A 323 -14.78 14.80 14.96
CA PRO A 323 -14.94 14.54 16.39
C PRO A 323 -13.84 13.59 16.90
N LEU A 324 -13.21 13.96 18.01
CA LEU A 324 -12.26 13.11 18.72
C LEU A 324 -12.94 11.83 19.22
N PRO A 325 -12.23 10.69 19.24
CA PRO A 325 -12.69 9.54 20.00
C PRO A 325 -12.69 9.84 21.50
N THR A 326 -13.70 9.35 22.20
CA THR A 326 -13.74 9.37 23.66
C THR A 326 -12.69 8.42 24.24
N SER A 327 -12.33 8.59 25.50
CA SER A 327 -11.41 7.67 26.19
C SER A 327 -11.91 6.22 26.16
N GLY A 328 -13.23 5.99 26.27
CA GLY A 328 -13.81 4.65 26.12
C GLY A 328 -13.57 4.07 24.72
N GLU A 329 -13.84 4.85 23.67
CA GLU A 329 -13.63 4.42 22.28
C GLU A 329 -12.15 4.13 21.98
N LEU A 330 -11.21 4.91 22.55
CA LEU A 330 -9.77 4.66 22.41
C LEU A 330 -9.38 3.27 22.97
N HIS A 331 -9.95 2.86 24.10
CA HIS A 331 -9.72 1.53 24.66
C HIS A 331 -10.36 0.44 23.81
N ASP A 332 -11.59 0.68 23.33
CA ASP A 332 -12.34 -0.29 22.54
C ASP A 332 -11.68 -0.55 21.17
N TYR A 333 -11.15 0.50 20.52
CA TYR A 333 -10.49 0.39 19.22
C TYR A 333 -9.35 -0.63 19.23
N GLY A 334 -8.52 -0.68 20.27
CA GLY A 334 -7.42 -1.64 20.35
C GLY A 334 -7.89 -3.09 20.22
N SER A 335 -8.96 -3.45 20.93
CA SER A 335 -9.54 -4.80 20.86
C SER A 335 -10.20 -5.10 19.51
N GLN A 336 -11.05 -4.19 19.02
CA GLN A 336 -11.78 -4.38 17.76
C GLN A 336 -10.85 -4.50 16.55
N LEU A 337 -9.81 -3.66 16.51
CA LEU A 337 -8.82 -3.69 15.43
C LEU A 337 -7.96 -4.96 15.50
N LYS A 338 -7.65 -5.46 16.71
CA LYS A 338 -6.91 -6.71 16.89
C LYS A 338 -7.75 -7.92 16.46
N ASP A 339 -9.05 -7.93 16.76
CA ASP A 339 -9.97 -8.98 16.31
C ASP A 339 -10.05 -9.02 14.79
N ILE A 340 -10.18 -7.85 14.15
CA ILE A 340 -10.21 -7.76 12.69
C ILE A 340 -8.86 -8.15 12.09
N TYR A 341 -7.74 -7.69 12.65
CA TYR A 341 -6.41 -8.14 12.24
C TYR A 341 -6.29 -9.66 12.32
N THR A 342 -6.79 -10.28 13.39
CA THR A 342 -6.75 -11.72 13.57
C THR A 342 -7.59 -12.44 12.51
N LEU A 343 -8.77 -11.91 12.21
CA LEU A 343 -9.67 -12.45 11.19
C LEU A 343 -9.06 -12.37 9.78
N ILE A 344 -8.55 -11.20 9.38
CA ILE A 344 -8.26 -10.91 7.97
C ILE A 344 -6.78 -10.94 7.60
N HIS A 345 -5.87 -10.91 8.59
CA HIS A 345 -4.43 -10.86 8.35
C HIS A 345 -3.63 -11.93 9.10
N ALA A 346 -3.95 -12.24 10.35
CA ALA A 346 -3.32 -13.38 11.02
C ALA A 346 -3.76 -14.71 10.41
N ASN A 347 -5.00 -14.75 9.90
CA ASN A 347 -5.58 -15.84 9.13
C ASN A 347 -5.90 -15.39 7.70
N ASP A 348 -6.23 -16.36 6.84
CA ASP A 348 -6.81 -16.10 5.51
C ASP A 348 -8.32 -16.42 5.60
N PRO A 349 -9.23 -15.42 5.65
CA PRO A 349 -10.66 -15.69 5.81
C PRO A 349 -11.24 -16.34 4.56
N SER A 350 -12.27 -17.17 4.73
CA SER A 350 -13.05 -17.72 3.62
C SER A 350 -13.98 -16.66 3.03
N ILE A 351 -14.54 -16.93 1.85
CA ILE A 351 -15.49 -16.02 1.21
C ILE A 351 -16.80 -15.93 1.99
N GLU A 352 -17.18 -16.98 2.71
CA GLU A 352 -18.35 -17.04 3.59
C GLU A 352 -18.17 -16.16 4.84
N GLU A 353 -16.95 -16.03 5.34
CA GLU A 353 -16.59 -15.11 6.44
C GLU A 353 -16.58 -13.64 5.98
N CYS A 354 -16.74 -13.39 4.67
CA CYS A 354 -16.74 -12.07 4.05
C CYS A 354 -18.07 -11.82 3.30
N PRO A 355 -19.18 -11.58 4.03
CA PRO A 355 -20.51 -11.46 3.44
C PRO A 355 -20.61 -10.29 2.46
N ALA A 356 -21.45 -10.46 1.43
CA ALA A 356 -21.74 -9.42 0.43
C ALA A 356 -22.76 -8.39 0.93
N GLU A 357 -22.71 -8.03 2.22
CA GLU A 357 -23.61 -7.08 2.86
C GLU A 357 -22.90 -5.72 3.00
N PRO A 358 -22.96 -4.85 1.98
CA PRO A 358 -22.36 -3.53 2.07
C PRO A 358 -23.07 -2.67 3.14
N SER A 359 -22.30 -1.81 3.80
CA SER A 359 -22.87 -0.66 4.52
C SER A 359 -23.65 0.26 3.57
N PRO A 360 -24.63 1.04 4.03
CA PRO A 360 -25.33 1.99 3.17
C PRO A 360 -24.38 2.98 2.48
N LEU A 361 -24.66 3.33 1.22
CA LEU A 361 -23.92 4.37 0.50
C LEU A 361 -24.15 5.73 1.18
N ARG A 362 -23.10 6.49 1.41
CA ARG A 362 -23.17 7.80 2.08
C ARG A 362 -23.10 8.94 1.06
N TYR A 363 -23.91 9.96 1.29
CA TYR A 363 -23.94 11.18 0.49
C TYR A 363 -23.38 12.37 1.26
N PHE A 364 -22.48 13.09 0.58
CA PHE A 364 -21.82 14.27 1.12
C PHE A 364 -21.95 15.45 0.16
N ASP A 365 -22.18 16.61 0.74
CA ASP A 365 -22.04 17.90 0.09
C ASP A 365 -20.56 18.36 0.14
N GLU A 366 -20.30 19.50 -0.47
CA GLU A 366 -18.97 20.09 -0.57
C GLU A 366 -18.29 20.28 0.79
N GLY A 367 -17.00 19.94 0.85
CA GLY A 367 -16.21 19.96 2.09
C GLY A 367 -16.51 18.77 3.01
N GLY A 368 -17.03 17.67 2.49
CA GLY A 368 -17.29 16.45 3.26
C GLY A 368 -18.41 16.61 4.29
N LYS A 369 -19.34 17.54 4.05
CA LYS A 369 -20.50 17.76 4.94
C LYS A 369 -21.57 16.72 4.61
N PRO A 370 -22.11 15.94 5.57
CA PRO A 370 -23.18 14.99 5.27
C PRO A 370 -24.34 15.70 4.59
N SER A 371 -24.83 15.16 3.47
CA SER A 371 -25.97 15.73 2.76
C SER A 371 -27.24 15.64 3.62
N LYS A 372 -28.27 16.43 3.26
CA LYS A 372 -29.58 16.43 3.97
C LYS A 372 -30.17 15.02 4.11
N VAL A 373 -30.00 14.18 3.08
CA VAL A 373 -30.27 12.75 3.12
C VAL A 373 -28.92 12.05 3.04
N PRO A 374 -28.30 11.71 4.18
CA PRO A 374 -26.88 11.32 4.23
C PRO A 374 -26.64 9.87 3.84
N LEU A 375 -27.68 9.04 3.78
CA LEU A 375 -27.60 7.63 3.44
C LEU A 375 -28.55 7.32 2.29
N ASP A 376 -28.10 6.50 1.35
CA ASP A 376 -28.98 5.97 0.31
C ASP A 376 -30.02 5.01 0.92
N PRO A 377 -31.31 5.15 0.57
CA PRO A 377 -32.34 4.24 1.05
C PRO A 377 -32.20 2.81 0.51
N ASN A 378 -31.52 2.60 -0.62
CA ASN A 378 -31.20 1.28 -1.14
C ASN A 378 -29.93 0.74 -0.45
N PRO A 379 -30.01 -0.36 0.34
CA PRO A 379 -28.84 -0.94 0.99
C PRO A 379 -27.77 -1.41 0.01
N LEU A 380 -28.14 -1.74 -1.24
CA LEU A 380 -27.22 -2.19 -2.29
C LEU A 380 -26.74 -1.07 -3.22
N ALA A 381 -27.00 0.20 -2.90
CA ALA A 381 -26.58 1.33 -3.75
C ALA A 381 -25.07 1.35 -4.06
N ARG A 382 -24.23 0.83 -3.15
CA ARG A 382 -22.78 0.68 -3.39
C ARG A 382 -22.45 -0.29 -4.52
N CYS A 383 -23.28 -1.31 -4.73
CA CYS A 383 -23.03 -2.37 -5.70
C CYS A 383 -23.17 -1.88 -7.15
N VAL A 384 -23.98 -0.85 -7.38
CA VAL A 384 -24.28 -0.31 -8.73
C VAL A 384 -23.02 0.12 -9.48
N ASN A 385 -22.10 0.79 -8.79
CA ASN A 385 -20.86 1.32 -9.37
C ASN A 385 -19.60 0.60 -8.84
N CYS A 386 -19.76 -0.59 -8.27
CA CYS A 386 -18.64 -1.36 -7.78
C CYS A 386 -17.91 -2.01 -8.96
N ASP A 387 -16.58 -1.88 -9.04
CA ASP A 387 -15.76 -2.52 -10.07
C ASP A 387 -15.93 -4.05 -10.13
N LEU A 388 -16.41 -4.65 -9.03
CA LEU A 388 -16.61 -6.09 -8.88
C LEU A 388 -18.06 -6.52 -9.09
N ARG A 389 -18.95 -5.64 -9.55
CA ARG A 389 -20.37 -5.94 -9.76
C ARG A 389 -20.61 -7.10 -10.73
N GLY A 390 -19.70 -7.30 -11.68
CA GLY A 390 -19.74 -8.43 -12.62
C GLY A 390 -19.45 -9.80 -12.02
N ILE A 391 -18.94 -9.84 -10.78
CA ILE A 391 -18.45 -11.06 -10.10
C ILE A 391 -19.19 -11.28 -8.78
N CYS A 392 -19.56 -10.20 -8.11
CA CYS A 392 -20.24 -10.24 -6.83
C CYS A 392 -21.72 -10.62 -7.00
N GLU A 393 -22.23 -11.45 -6.09
CA GLU A 393 -23.63 -11.90 -6.07
C GLU A 393 -24.67 -10.77 -6.04
N ASN A 394 -24.31 -9.59 -5.50
CA ASN A 394 -25.20 -8.41 -5.41
C ASN A 394 -24.98 -7.36 -6.51
N GLY A 395 -24.10 -7.61 -7.48
CA GLY A 395 -23.74 -6.60 -8.47
C GLY A 395 -24.73 -6.40 -9.61
N GLU A 396 -25.69 -7.32 -9.80
CA GLU A 396 -26.72 -7.29 -10.86
C GLU A 396 -26.17 -6.94 -12.27
N HIS A 397 -24.90 -7.28 -12.54
CA HIS A 397 -24.23 -7.04 -13.82
C HIS A 397 -23.69 -8.37 -14.34
N GLU A 398 -24.14 -8.79 -15.53
CA GLU A 398 -23.63 -10.01 -16.14
C GLU A 398 -22.33 -9.72 -16.88
N LEU A 399 -21.22 -10.17 -16.31
CA LEU A 399 -19.92 -10.14 -16.98
C LEU A 399 -19.76 -11.42 -17.82
N GLU A 400 -19.63 -11.26 -19.14
CA GLU A 400 -19.35 -12.39 -20.03
C GLU A 400 -17.95 -12.92 -19.78
N LEU A 401 -17.77 -13.93 -18.94
CA LEU A 401 -16.46 -14.55 -18.68
C LEU A 401 -16.29 -15.91 -19.39
N PRO A 402 -15.06 -16.29 -19.77
CA PRO A 402 -14.80 -17.59 -20.40
C PRO A 402 -15.11 -18.76 -19.45
N LEU A 403 -15.44 -19.92 -20.04
CA LEU A 403 -15.72 -21.17 -19.32
C LEU A 403 -15.45 -22.43 -20.19
N GLU A 404 -14.69 -22.26 -21.27
CA GLU A 404 -14.39 -23.34 -22.20
C GLU A 404 -13.52 -24.42 -21.54
N ASN A 405 -13.81 -25.68 -21.84
CA ASN A 405 -13.01 -26.83 -21.39
C ASN A 405 -12.05 -27.34 -22.48
N ARG A 406 -12.07 -26.73 -23.66
CA ARG A 406 -11.25 -27.11 -24.80
C ARG A 406 -11.11 -25.94 -25.79
N ILE A 407 -9.95 -25.83 -26.43
CA ILE A 407 -9.72 -24.91 -27.54
C ILE A 407 -8.93 -25.55 -28.68
N GLU A 408 -9.28 -25.23 -29.92
CA GLU A 408 -8.52 -25.62 -31.12
C GLU A 408 -7.51 -24.52 -31.49
N ARG A 409 -6.21 -24.82 -31.34
CA ARG A 409 -5.12 -23.92 -31.71
C ARG A 409 -3.92 -24.70 -32.22
N PHE A 410 -3.23 -24.13 -33.21
CA PHE A 410 -2.03 -24.74 -33.81
C PHE A 410 -2.28 -26.17 -34.35
N GLY A 411 -3.48 -26.42 -34.90
CA GLY A 411 -3.83 -27.71 -35.50
C GLY A 411 -4.09 -28.85 -34.51
N HIS A 412 -4.30 -28.55 -33.23
CA HIS A 412 -4.65 -29.55 -32.23
C HIS A 412 -5.59 -28.99 -31.14
N ALA A 413 -6.28 -29.92 -30.49
CA ALA A 413 -7.17 -29.69 -29.38
C ALA A 413 -6.39 -29.62 -28.07
N TRP A 414 -6.54 -28.51 -27.36
CA TRP A 414 -6.01 -28.33 -26.01
C TRP A 414 -7.13 -28.54 -24.99
N PRO A 415 -6.99 -29.44 -24.01
CA PRO A 415 -7.88 -29.46 -22.85
C PRO A 415 -7.62 -28.21 -22.01
N ILE A 416 -8.69 -27.54 -21.57
CA ILE A 416 -8.63 -26.34 -20.74
C ILE A 416 -9.16 -26.66 -19.35
N THR A 417 -8.35 -26.36 -18.35
CA THR A 417 -8.70 -26.45 -16.94
C THR A 417 -9.33 -25.14 -16.50
N GLN A 418 -10.50 -25.22 -15.87
CA GLN A 418 -11.18 -24.08 -15.27
C GLN A 418 -10.36 -23.56 -14.08
N ILE A 419 -10.20 -22.24 -13.96
CA ILE A 419 -9.28 -21.61 -13.00
C ILE A 419 -9.63 -21.97 -11.54
N GLY A 420 -10.91 -22.03 -11.19
CA GLY A 420 -11.38 -22.42 -9.86
C GLY A 420 -11.11 -23.88 -9.50
N SER A 421 -10.76 -24.72 -10.48
CA SER A 421 -10.45 -26.15 -10.28
C SER A 421 -8.96 -26.46 -10.22
N LEU A 422 -8.09 -25.44 -10.28
CA LEU A 422 -6.64 -25.62 -10.25
C LEU A 422 -6.18 -26.26 -8.93
N LYS A 423 -5.55 -27.42 -9.04
CA LYS A 423 -4.88 -28.10 -7.92
C LYS A 423 -3.45 -27.58 -7.80
N THR A 424 -3.24 -26.61 -6.93
CA THR A 424 -1.93 -25.94 -6.73
C THR A 424 -1.06 -26.63 -5.68
N ARG A 425 -1.66 -27.52 -4.88
CA ARG A 425 -0.98 -28.30 -3.86
C ARG A 425 -1.33 -29.77 -4.02
N VAL A 426 -0.34 -30.62 -3.79
CA VAL A 426 -0.44 -32.06 -3.98
C VAL A 426 0.12 -32.81 -2.78
N ASN A 427 -0.36 -34.02 -2.62
CA ASN A 427 0.21 -34.99 -1.71
C ASN A 427 1.04 -35.99 -2.52
N ALA A 428 2.05 -36.57 -1.88
CA ALA A 428 2.87 -37.59 -2.49
C ALA A 428 3.38 -38.57 -1.43
N THR A 429 3.25 -39.87 -1.70
CA THR A 429 3.84 -40.92 -0.88
C THR A 429 5.09 -41.49 -1.53
N GLY A 430 6.05 -41.90 -0.72
CA GLY A 430 7.24 -42.59 -1.22
C GLY A 430 8.30 -42.82 -0.17
N THR A 431 9.39 -43.45 -0.59
CA THR A 431 10.55 -43.75 0.26
C THR A 431 11.56 -42.62 0.21
N VAL A 432 12.00 -42.15 1.38
CA VAL A 432 13.01 -41.10 1.53
C VAL A 432 14.39 -41.63 1.13
N SER A 433 15.12 -40.86 0.32
CA SER A 433 16.49 -41.14 -0.06
C SER A 433 17.35 -39.87 -0.13
N GLY A 434 18.55 -39.92 0.45
CA GLY A 434 19.51 -38.82 0.43
C GLY A 434 19.08 -37.64 1.29
N LEU A 435 18.50 -37.91 2.45
CA LEU A 435 18.06 -36.89 3.41
C LEU A 435 19.22 -35.98 3.86
N ARG A 436 18.98 -34.67 3.80
CA ARG A 436 19.81 -33.62 4.38
C ARG A 436 18.96 -32.79 5.33
N GLY A 437 19.49 -32.43 6.50
CA GLY A 437 18.68 -31.95 7.64
C GLY A 437 18.07 -33.14 8.41
N PRO A 438 16.98 -32.95 9.18
CA PRO A 438 16.26 -31.71 9.44
C PRO A 438 16.99 -30.78 10.43
N ARG A 439 16.99 -29.47 10.17
CA ARG A 439 17.50 -28.44 11.09
C ARG A 439 16.35 -27.51 11.50
N LEU A 440 16.21 -27.25 12.79
CA LEU A 440 15.24 -26.29 13.33
C LEU A 440 15.87 -24.89 13.29
N GLU A 441 15.18 -23.96 12.65
CA GLU A 441 15.55 -22.55 12.59
C GLU A 441 14.92 -21.76 13.75
N GLU A 442 15.39 -20.53 14.00
CA GLU A 442 14.95 -19.69 15.12
C GLU A 442 13.46 -19.34 15.06
N ASP A 443 12.88 -19.26 13.86
CA ASP A 443 11.45 -18.98 13.62
C ASP A 443 10.53 -20.21 13.75
N GLY A 444 11.12 -21.35 14.14
CA GLY A 444 10.46 -22.65 14.29
C GLY A 444 10.26 -23.41 12.98
N SER A 445 10.76 -22.92 11.85
CA SER A 445 10.74 -23.64 10.58
C SER A 445 11.82 -24.72 10.49
N ILE A 446 11.64 -25.69 9.60
CA ILE A 446 12.49 -26.87 9.49
C ILE A 446 13.11 -26.93 8.10
N GLU A 447 14.44 -26.78 8.04
CA GLU A 447 15.19 -26.95 6.79
C GLU A 447 15.53 -28.42 6.55
N LEU A 448 15.10 -28.95 5.41
CA LEU A 448 15.44 -30.31 4.98
C LEU A 448 15.35 -30.48 3.46
N SER A 449 16.07 -31.45 2.90
CA SER A 449 15.87 -31.84 1.50
C SER A 449 16.15 -33.32 1.29
N PHE A 450 15.40 -33.97 0.41
CA PHE A 450 15.57 -35.38 0.07
C PHE A 450 14.97 -35.71 -1.31
N LYS A 451 15.18 -36.94 -1.78
CA LYS A 451 14.44 -37.50 -2.91
C LYS A 451 13.35 -38.43 -2.36
N LEU A 452 12.12 -38.23 -2.82
CA LEU A 452 11.00 -39.11 -2.60
C LEU A 452 10.94 -40.10 -3.77
N LEU A 453 11.01 -41.39 -3.46
CA LEU A 453 11.03 -42.48 -4.45
C LEU A 453 9.71 -43.26 -4.40
N ASP A 454 9.04 -43.40 -5.53
CA ASP A 454 7.82 -44.18 -5.68
C ASP A 454 7.95 -45.07 -6.93
N GLY A 455 8.33 -46.34 -6.72
CA GLY A 455 8.66 -47.24 -7.84
C GLY A 455 9.79 -46.69 -8.73
N TYR A 456 9.46 -46.34 -9.97
CA TYR A 456 10.38 -45.71 -10.93
C TYR A 456 10.33 -44.18 -10.91
N ASP A 457 9.29 -43.62 -10.30
CA ASP A 457 9.07 -42.19 -10.22
C ASP A 457 9.83 -41.59 -9.04
N ARG A 458 10.23 -40.33 -9.22
CA ARG A 458 10.97 -39.60 -8.20
C ARG A 458 10.64 -38.13 -8.21
N ALA A 459 10.56 -37.56 -7.01
CA ALA A 459 10.45 -36.14 -6.81
C ALA A 459 11.53 -35.64 -5.85
N LYS A 460 12.07 -34.46 -6.10
CA LYS A 460 12.93 -33.79 -5.14
C LYS A 460 12.06 -32.98 -4.18
N VAL A 461 12.22 -33.22 -2.88
CA VAL A 461 11.50 -32.51 -1.82
C VAL A 461 12.44 -31.50 -1.17
N ARG A 462 11.99 -30.25 -1.04
CA ARG A 462 12.79 -29.15 -0.45
C ARG A 462 11.90 -28.00 0.03
N PRO A 463 12.41 -27.09 0.86
CA PRO A 463 11.67 -25.89 1.22
C PRO A 463 11.51 -25.00 -0.01
N SER A 464 10.40 -24.28 -0.04
CA SER A 464 10.11 -23.24 -1.02
C SER A 464 11.07 -22.07 -0.85
N ARG A 465 11.14 -21.19 -1.86
CA ARG A 465 11.80 -19.89 -1.69
C ARG A 465 11.04 -18.94 -0.78
N TYR A 466 9.76 -19.24 -0.52
CA TYR A 466 8.84 -18.37 0.20
C TYR A 466 8.57 -18.84 1.64
N GLY A 467 9.20 -19.92 2.08
CA GLY A 467 9.02 -20.48 3.41
C GLY A 467 9.52 -21.90 3.52
N ALA A 468 9.45 -22.43 4.74
CA ALA A 468 9.83 -23.79 5.08
C ALA A 468 8.77 -24.41 6.01
N PRO A 469 8.62 -25.75 5.99
CA PRO A 469 7.61 -26.43 6.79
C PRO A 469 7.93 -26.34 8.28
N LYS A 470 6.88 -26.27 9.11
CA LYS A 470 7.01 -26.35 10.57
C LYS A 470 6.66 -27.74 11.12
N ILE A 471 6.01 -28.57 10.30
CA ILE A 471 5.49 -29.88 10.71
C ILE A 471 6.22 -30.98 9.94
N VAL A 472 7.28 -31.50 10.55
CA VAL A 472 8.05 -32.64 10.02
C VAL A 472 8.17 -33.69 11.11
N THR A 473 7.81 -34.93 10.78
CA THR A 473 7.95 -36.07 11.71
C THR A 473 9.41 -36.24 12.14
N ARG A 474 9.62 -36.42 13.45
CA ARG A 474 10.95 -36.71 14.02
C ARG A 474 11.49 -38.08 13.61
N SER A 475 10.64 -38.94 13.05
CA SER A 475 11.01 -40.30 12.64
C SER A 475 11.49 -40.38 11.19
N ILE A 476 11.62 -39.25 10.49
CA ILE A 476 12.10 -39.23 9.10
C ILE A 476 13.57 -39.68 9.03
N SER A 477 13.85 -40.64 8.16
CA SER A 477 15.20 -41.12 7.87
C SER A 477 15.27 -41.65 6.44
N ASP A 478 16.49 -41.83 5.91
CA ASP A 478 16.65 -42.60 4.67
C ASP A 478 16.01 -43.99 4.83
N GLY A 479 15.28 -44.43 3.79
CA GLY A 479 14.51 -45.67 3.77
C GLY A 479 13.14 -45.59 4.44
N SER A 480 12.79 -44.50 5.14
CA SER A 480 11.44 -44.34 5.70
C SER A 480 10.43 -44.06 4.59
N ARG A 481 9.23 -44.65 4.70
CA ARG A 481 8.10 -44.35 3.83
C ARG A 481 7.31 -43.19 4.44
N VAL A 482 7.20 -42.10 3.69
CA VAL A 482 6.57 -40.86 4.15
C VAL A 482 5.44 -40.46 3.23
N ILE A 483 4.52 -39.65 3.76
CA ILE A 483 3.62 -38.82 2.97
C ILE A 483 4.06 -37.37 3.13
N VAL A 484 4.21 -36.70 2.00
CA VAL A 484 4.39 -35.26 1.89
C VAL A 484 3.02 -34.70 1.57
N GLU A 485 2.48 -33.82 2.42
CA GLU A 485 1.15 -33.24 2.25
C GLU A 485 1.23 -31.75 1.96
N GLY A 486 0.34 -31.28 1.07
CA GLY A 486 0.20 -29.86 0.77
C GLY A 486 1.43 -29.22 0.12
N ALA A 487 2.21 -29.99 -0.64
CA ALA A 487 3.39 -29.47 -1.34
C ALA A 487 3.03 -28.77 -2.64
N ILE A 488 3.78 -27.73 -3.01
CA ILE A 488 3.62 -27.04 -4.30
C ILE A 488 4.43 -27.80 -5.35
N PRO A 489 3.79 -28.39 -6.38
CA PRO A 489 4.51 -29.12 -7.40
C PRO A 489 5.12 -28.16 -8.43
N SER A 490 6.29 -28.52 -8.95
CA SER A 490 6.99 -27.77 -10.01
C SER A 490 7.92 -28.67 -10.81
N VAL A 491 8.47 -28.16 -11.91
CA VAL A 491 9.44 -28.88 -12.74
C VAL A 491 10.74 -28.08 -12.85
N TRP A 492 11.84 -28.65 -12.35
CA TRP A 492 13.15 -28.04 -12.46
C TRP A 492 14.12 -28.93 -13.25
N ARG A 493 14.60 -28.42 -14.40
CA ARG A 493 15.52 -29.16 -15.29
C ARG A 493 15.01 -30.56 -15.67
N GLY A 494 13.69 -30.71 -15.81
CA GLY A 494 13.04 -31.97 -16.16
C GLY A 494 12.83 -32.94 -15.00
N GLU A 495 13.17 -32.56 -13.76
CA GLU A 495 12.87 -33.33 -12.54
C GLU A 495 11.67 -32.72 -11.81
N MET A 496 10.76 -33.57 -11.31
CA MET A 496 9.66 -33.13 -10.46
C MET A 496 10.19 -32.64 -9.12
N VAL A 497 9.69 -31.49 -8.67
CA VAL A 497 10.07 -30.89 -7.39
C VAL A 497 8.82 -30.59 -6.58
N LEU A 498 8.83 -31.01 -5.32
CA LEU A 498 7.81 -30.69 -4.32
C LEU A 498 8.40 -29.65 -3.38
N GLU A 499 7.89 -28.42 -3.47
CA GLU A 499 8.30 -27.30 -2.63
C GLU A 499 7.42 -27.22 -1.39
N LEU A 500 8.04 -27.09 -0.22
CA LEU A 500 7.38 -27.10 1.08
C LEU A 500 7.38 -25.71 1.72
N ASP A 501 6.26 -25.30 2.29
CA ASP A 501 6.13 -24.08 3.10
C ASP A 501 5.42 -24.39 4.43
N ASP A 502 5.03 -23.35 5.15
CA ASP A 502 4.35 -23.45 6.45
C ASP A 502 3.00 -24.17 6.40
N LYS A 503 2.40 -24.30 5.20
CA LYS A 503 1.17 -25.08 4.95
C LYS A 503 1.44 -26.53 4.56
N SER A 504 2.71 -26.94 4.44
CA SER A 504 3.10 -28.31 4.11
C SER A 504 3.50 -29.12 5.35
N SER A 505 3.29 -30.43 5.29
CA SER A 505 3.71 -31.36 6.35
C SER A 505 4.35 -32.63 5.81
N ILE A 506 5.17 -33.26 6.65
CA ILE A 506 5.72 -34.59 6.37
C ILE A 506 5.44 -35.51 7.55
N SER A 507 4.78 -36.63 7.29
CA SER A 507 4.49 -37.66 8.28
C SER A 507 4.89 -39.05 7.76
N ILE A 508 4.96 -40.03 8.66
CA ILE A 508 5.22 -41.43 8.27
C ILE A 508 3.95 -41.96 7.60
N ALA A 509 4.07 -42.53 6.40
CA ALA A 509 2.95 -43.10 5.69
C ALA A 509 2.72 -44.56 6.11
N GLY A 510 1.53 -44.87 6.61
CA GLY A 510 1.09 -46.25 6.81
C GLY A 510 0.91 -46.98 5.47
N ASP A 511 0.97 -48.31 5.49
CA ASP A 511 1.02 -49.15 4.29
C ASP A 511 -0.17 -48.95 3.33
N GLU A 512 -1.34 -48.56 3.84
CA GLU A 512 -2.56 -48.34 3.06
C GLU A 512 -2.64 -46.95 2.39
N VAL A 513 -1.83 -45.99 2.83
CA VAL A 513 -1.84 -44.61 2.29
C VAL A 513 -1.06 -44.60 0.97
N SER A 514 -1.67 -44.16 -0.12
CA SER A 514 -1.06 -44.11 -1.45
C SER A 514 -1.45 -42.85 -2.20
N GLU A 515 -0.46 -41.99 -2.47
CA GLU A 515 -0.56 -40.79 -3.30
C GLU A 515 0.58 -40.84 -4.34
N PRO A 516 0.35 -41.46 -5.52
CA PRO A 516 1.41 -41.77 -6.46
C PRO A 516 2.03 -40.52 -7.11
N ILE A 517 3.35 -40.50 -7.25
CA ILE A 517 4.06 -39.34 -7.85
C ILE A 517 3.64 -39.13 -9.32
N VAL A 518 3.34 -40.21 -10.04
CA VAL A 518 2.97 -40.19 -11.47
C VAL A 518 1.65 -39.48 -11.75
N GLU A 519 0.75 -39.38 -10.77
CA GLU A 519 -0.57 -38.73 -10.91
C GLU A 519 -0.49 -37.21 -10.75
N ILE A 520 0.68 -36.67 -10.39
CA ILE A 520 0.87 -35.23 -10.17
C ILE A 520 0.97 -34.51 -11.52
N GLU A 521 -0.12 -33.84 -11.90
CA GLU A 521 -0.15 -32.94 -13.04
C GLU A 521 0.51 -31.61 -12.72
N THR A 522 1.67 -31.35 -13.32
CA THR A 522 2.41 -30.09 -13.15
C THR A 522 2.12 -29.06 -14.24
N ARG A 523 1.43 -29.47 -15.30
CA ARG A 523 1.20 -28.67 -16.50
C ARG A 523 -0.28 -28.59 -16.83
N ILE A 524 -0.75 -27.38 -17.10
CA ILE A 524 -2.15 -27.04 -17.28
C ILE A 524 -2.30 -26.10 -18.48
N SER A 525 -3.50 -26.05 -19.05
CA SER A 525 -3.88 -24.99 -19.97
C SER A 525 -5.10 -24.29 -19.42
N VAL A 526 -5.10 -22.95 -19.43
CA VAL A 526 -6.19 -22.14 -18.89
C VAL A 526 -6.62 -21.09 -19.91
N ILE A 527 -7.89 -20.69 -19.85
CA ILE A 527 -8.40 -19.51 -20.53
C ILE A 527 -8.90 -18.55 -19.46
N GLY A 528 -8.61 -17.27 -19.63
CA GLY A 528 -9.10 -16.24 -18.71
C GLY A 528 -9.10 -14.86 -19.33
N ARG A 529 -9.96 -14.01 -18.81
CA ARG A 529 -9.94 -12.57 -19.04
C ARG A 529 -8.92 -11.93 -18.12
N ILE A 530 -8.08 -11.04 -18.65
CA ILE A 530 -7.12 -10.26 -17.88
C ILE A 530 -7.89 -9.22 -17.06
N TRP A 531 -7.96 -9.43 -15.75
CA TRP A 531 -8.52 -8.48 -14.81
C TRP A 531 -7.54 -7.34 -14.50
N SER A 532 -6.27 -7.64 -14.30
CA SER A 532 -5.23 -6.63 -14.06
C SER A 532 -3.90 -7.04 -14.64
N VAL A 533 -3.13 -6.06 -15.11
CA VAL A 533 -1.70 -6.22 -15.40
C VAL A 533 -0.95 -5.78 -14.15
N ASP A 534 -0.43 -6.75 -13.40
CA ASP A 534 0.15 -6.53 -12.08
C ASP A 534 1.62 -6.12 -12.14
N ALA A 535 2.32 -6.46 -13.23
CA ALA A 535 3.69 -6.06 -13.49
C ALA A 535 4.03 -6.18 -14.97
N PHE A 536 4.82 -5.23 -15.47
CA PHE A 536 5.46 -5.30 -16.79
C PHE A 536 6.94 -4.92 -16.68
N PRO A 537 7.86 -5.53 -17.45
CA PRO A 537 9.27 -5.18 -17.37
C PRO A 537 9.53 -3.73 -17.76
N THR A 538 10.18 -2.99 -16.87
CA THR A 538 10.51 -1.56 -17.05
C THR A 538 11.99 -1.35 -17.38
N GLY A 539 12.80 -2.41 -17.34
CA GLY A 539 14.27 -2.32 -17.46
C GLY A 539 14.97 -1.88 -16.16
N VAL A 540 14.22 -1.36 -15.18
CA VAL A 540 14.71 -0.95 -13.86
C VAL A 540 13.82 -1.56 -12.78
N GLY A 541 14.36 -2.47 -11.96
CA GLY A 541 13.65 -3.08 -10.82
C GLY A 541 12.67 -4.22 -11.18
N THR A 542 11.78 -4.03 -12.16
CA THR A 542 10.81 -5.07 -12.56
C THR A 542 11.30 -5.88 -13.76
N SER A 543 11.52 -7.18 -13.56
CA SER A 543 12.04 -8.12 -14.58
C SER A 543 11.06 -9.23 -14.97
N ARG A 544 9.77 -9.03 -14.65
CA ARG A 544 8.69 -9.99 -14.86
C ARG A 544 7.50 -9.36 -15.54
N TRP A 545 6.74 -10.18 -16.25
CA TRP A 545 5.36 -9.87 -16.65
C TRP A 545 4.41 -10.67 -15.76
N SER A 546 3.38 -10.02 -15.24
CA SER A 546 2.40 -10.64 -14.34
C SER A 546 1.01 -10.09 -14.61
N VAL A 547 0.03 -10.98 -14.67
CA VAL A 547 -1.38 -10.61 -14.82
C VAL A 547 -2.26 -11.40 -13.85
N THR A 548 -3.42 -10.85 -13.53
CA THR A 548 -4.50 -11.55 -12.83
C THR A 548 -5.54 -11.96 -13.86
N LEU A 549 -5.77 -13.27 -13.95
CA LEU A 549 -6.78 -13.88 -14.84
C LEU A 549 -8.03 -14.25 -14.06
N LEU A 550 -9.16 -14.15 -14.75
CA LEU A 550 -10.47 -14.50 -14.26
C LEU A 550 -11.25 -15.30 -15.32
N ASP A 551 -11.92 -16.35 -14.90
CA ASP A 551 -12.95 -17.06 -15.68
C ASP A 551 -14.23 -17.18 -14.83
N LYS A 552 -15.29 -17.83 -15.33
CA LYS A 552 -16.53 -17.99 -14.54
C LYS A 552 -16.37 -18.84 -13.26
N SER A 553 -15.28 -19.58 -13.13
CA SER A 553 -15.04 -20.51 -12.02
C SER A 553 -14.13 -19.94 -10.92
N GLY A 554 -13.24 -18.99 -11.25
CA GLY A 554 -12.32 -18.43 -10.29
C GLY A 554 -11.24 -17.53 -10.89
N SER A 555 -10.21 -17.23 -10.09
CA SER A 555 -9.11 -16.36 -10.48
C SER A 555 -7.74 -16.97 -10.17
N ALA A 556 -6.74 -16.64 -11.00
CA ALA A 556 -5.36 -17.06 -10.81
C ALA A 556 -4.40 -15.98 -11.31
N GLY A 557 -3.21 -15.90 -10.71
CA GLY A 557 -2.13 -15.12 -11.28
C GLY A 557 -1.52 -15.86 -12.48
N ALA A 558 -0.99 -15.14 -13.45
CA ALA A 558 -0.07 -15.69 -14.43
C ALA A 558 1.23 -14.88 -14.42
N VAL A 559 2.38 -15.56 -14.49
CA VAL A 559 3.68 -14.90 -14.39
C VAL A 559 4.69 -15.44 -15.37
N ALA A 560 5.47 -14.55 -15.98
CA ALA A 560 6.59 -14.88 -16.84
C ALA A 560 7.83 -14.08 -16.41
N PHE A 561 9.00 -14.71 -16.46
CA PHE A 561 10.27 -14.08 -16.09
C PHE A 561 11.25 -14.07 -17.26
N LYS A 562 12.01 -12.98 -17.40
CA LYS A 562 13.14 -12.86 -18.34
C LYS A 562 12.77 -13.33 -19.76
N GLN A 563 13.49 -14.31 -20.31
CA GLN A 563 13.31 -14.81 -21.67
C GLN A 563 11.98 -15.54 -21.92
N PHE A 564 11.19 -15.84 -20.87
CA PHE A 564 9.88 -16.49 -21.02
C PHE A 564 8.72 -15.50 -21.13
N ILE A 565 9.00 -14.20 -21.06
CA ILE A 565 7.99 -13.16 -21.26
C ILE A 565 7.56 -13.21 -22.74
N PRO A 566 6.27 -13.44 -23.04
CA PRO A 566 5.78 -13.50 -24.42
C PRO A 566 5.98 -12.17 -25.14
N VAL A 567 6.31 -12.21 -26.43
CA VAL A 567 6.42 -11.00 -27.27
C VAL A 567 5.09 -10.23 -27.32
N THR A 568 3.97 -10.95 -27.25
CA THR A 568 2.62 -10.37 -27.23
C THR A 568 2.22 -9.74 -25.89
N ALA A 569 3.01 -9.91 -24.82
CA ALA A 569 2.68 -9.37 -23.50
C ALA A 569 2.53 -7.84 -23.51
N ALA A 570 3.29 -7.14 -24.36
CA ALA A 570 3.27 -5.68 -24.45
C ALA A 570 1.94 -5.11 -25.00
N SER A 571 1.19 -5.89 -25.77
CA SER A 571 -0.10 -5.47 -26.32
C SER A 571 -1.29 -5.89 -25.47
N MET A 572 -1.08 -6.76 -24.46
CA MET A 572 -2.14 -7.31 -23.62
C MET A 572 -2.53 -6.32 -22.51
N ARG A 573 -3.83 -6.12 -22.32
CA ARG A 573 -4.41 -5.14 -21.41
C ARG A 573 -5.52 -5.76 -20.57
N ARG A 574 -5.95 -5.02 -19.54
CA ARG A 574 -7.18 -5.35 -18.81
C ARG A 574 -8.34 -5.45 -19.80
N GLY A 575 -9.07 -6.56 -19.77
CA GLY A 575 -10.22 -6.84 -20.64
C GLY A 575 -9.94 -7.92 -21.68
N ASP A 576 -8.70 -8.09 -22.11
CA ASP A 576 -8.35 -9.08 -23.11
C ASP A 576 -8.57 -10.50 -22.58
N GLU A 577 -9.03 -11.39 -23.45
CA GLU A 577 -9.06 -12.82 -23.16
C GLU A 577 -7.86 -13.52 -23.77
N ILE A 578 -7.18 -14.31 -22.95
CA ILE A 578 -6.00 -15.06 -23.37
C ILE A 578 -6.13 -16.53 -22.97
N ALA A 579 -5.47 -17.39 -23.75
CA ALA A 579 -5.17 -18.75 -23.36
C ALA A 579 -3.70 -18.88 -22.97
N ILE A 580 -3.42 -19.53 -21.85
CA ILE A 580 -2.08 -20.01 -21.49
C ILE A 580 -2.09 -21.51 -21.69
N LEU A 581 -1.37 -22.00 -22.69
CA LEU A 581 -1.31 -23.40 -23.07
C LEU A 581 -0.03 -24.02 -22.53
N ASN A 582 -0.15 -25.15 -21.83
CA ASN A 582 0.98 -25.88 -21.22
C ASN A 582 1.79 -25.02 -20.22
N GLY A 583 1.10 -24.19 -19.44
CA GLY A 583 1.66 -23.47 -18.30
C GLY A 583 1.97 -24.40 -17.13
N GLU A 584 2.90 -24.02 -16.27
CA GLU A 584 3.22 -24.77 -15.06
C GLU A 584 2.34 -24.31 -13.90
N VAL A 585 1.70 -25.24 -13.19
CA VAL A 585 0.90 -24.91 -12.01
C VAL A 585 1.80 -24.43 -10.87
N GLY A 586 1.30 -23.53 -10.04
CA GLY A 586 2.00 -23.07 -8.87
C GLY A 586 1.10 -22.26 -7.95
N GLU A 587 1.69 -21.78 -6.87
CA GLU A 587 1.04 -20.94 -5.89
C GLU A 587 1.98 -19.81 -5.47
N PHE A 588 1.42 -18.62 -5.22
CA PHE A 588 2.18 -17.48 -4.69
C PHE A 588 1.34 -16.77 -3.63
N ASN A 589 1.82 -16.74 -2.39
CA ASN A 589 1.12 -16.17 -1.24
C ASN A 589 -0.34 -16.68 -1.10
N GLY A 590 -0.53 -18.01 -1.19
CA GLY A 590 -1.85 -18.63 -1.08
C GLY A 590 -2.74 -18.51 -2.32
N ARG A 591 -2.29 -17.81 -3.37
CA ARG A 591 -3.06 -17.61 -4.60
C ARG A 591 -2.62 -18.58 -5.70
N PRO A 592 -3.56 -19.26 -6.39
CA PRO A 592 -3.25 -20.04 -7.58
C PRO A 592 -2.51 -19.23 -8.64
N GLN A 593 -1.51 -19.85 -9.26
CA GLN A 593 -0.67 -19.23 -10.24
C GLN A 593 -0.36 -20.17 -11.41
N VAL A 594 -0.32 -19.62 -12.62
CA VAL A 594 0.16 -20.30 -13.82
C VAL A 594 1.49 -19.66 -14.24
N LYS A 595 2.58 -20.41 -14.12
CA LYS A 595 3.93 -19.97 -14.50
C LYS A 595 4.16 -20.24 -15.97
N ILE A 596 4.57 -19.21 -16.70
CA ILE A 596 4.93 -19.28 -18.11
C ILE A 596 6.43 -19.56 -18.19
N GLY A 597 6.76 -20.72 -18.74
CA GLY A 597 8.14 -21.19 -18.83
C GLY A 597 8.43 -21.85 -20.17
N PRO A 598 9.45 -22.72 -20.24
CA PRO A 598 9.74 -23.51 -21.44
C PRO A 598 8.48 -24.26 -21.91
N ASN A 599 8.25 -24.25 -23.23
CA ASN A 599 7.15 -24.92 -23.91
C ASN A 599 5.73 -24.43 -23.55
N THR A 600 5.59 -23.33 -22.80
CA THR A 600 4.32 -22.64 -22.60
C THR A 600 4.04 -21.70 -23.78
N ARG A 601 2.78 -21.60 -24.20
CA ARG A 601 2.33 -20.62 -25.21
C ARG A 601 1.26 -19.72 -24.63
N VAL A 602 1.38 -18.42 -24.88
CA VAL A 602 0.33 -17.45 -24.55
C VAL A 602 -0.32 -16.99 -25.84
N VAL A 603 -1.64 -17.15 -25.94
CA VAL A 603 -2.42 -16.95 -27.16
C VAL A 603 -3.51 -15.91 -26.90
N PRO A 604 -3.47 -14.73 -27.54
CA PRO A 604 -4.60 -13.81 -27.53
C PRO A 604 -5.82 -14.45 -28.18
N LEU A 605 -7.00 -14.29 -27.57
CA LEU A 605 -8.26 -14.84 -28.06
C LEU A 605 -9.22 -13.75 -28.53
N ARG A 606 -9.57 -12.82 -27.65
CA ARG A 606 -10.47 -11.68 -27.92
C ARG A 606 -9.88 -10.40 -27.32
N SER A 607 -10.01 -9.29 -28.04
CA SER A 607 -9.62 -7.97 -27.55
C SER A 607 -10.66 -7.47 -26.55
N SER A 608 -10.24 -6.64 -25.59
CA SER A 608 -11.18 -5.93 -24.70
C SER A 608 -12.23 -5.12 -25.47
N ASP A 609 -11.87 -4.58 -26.63
CA ASP A 609 -12.76 -3.77 -27.49
C ASP A 609 -13.93 -4.57 -28.09
N ASP A 610 -13.80 -5.91 -28.13
CA ASP A 610 -14.81 -6.82 -28.67
C ASP A 610 -15.73 -7.38 -27.57
N LEU A 611 -15.56 -6.96 -26.32
CA LEU A 611 -16.22 -7.53 -25.14
C LEU A 611 -17.06 -6.48 -24.40
N PRO A 612 -18.15 -6.87 -23.71
CA PRO A 612 -18.89 -5.94 -22.87
C PRO A 612 -18.00 -5.31 -21.79
N ASP A 613 -18.23 -4.03 -21.54
CA ASP A 613 -17.53 -3.28 -20.49
C ASP A 613 -17.76 -3.88 -19.09
N TYR A 614 -16.77 -3.64 -18.22
CA TYR A 614 -16.66 -4.15 -16.85
C TYR A 614 -17.84 -3.83 -15.93
#